data_AF-A0A7C0Z0R2-F1
#
_entry.id   AF-A0A7C0Z0R2-F1
#
_cell.length_a   1.000
_cell.length_b   1.000
_cell.length_c   1.000
_cell.angle_alpha   90.00
_cell.angle_beta   90.00
_cell.angle_gamma   90.00
#
_symmetry.space_group_name_H-M   'P 1'
#
loop_
_entity.id
_entity.type
_entity.pdbx_description
1 polymer ?
#
loop_
_entity_poly.entity_id
_entity_poly.type
_entity_poly.pdbx_seq_one_letter_code
_entity_poly.pdbx_strand_id
1 'polypeptide(L)'
;MITHYRKSWAMRYLREAKAELMAARKMPQMAPDLIMEAVRKAQIAVYYSLGEPAFIEDAVHKAIQNGGKMKDPLLKCLIEIERLVQQISEA
;
A
#
# COMPACT_ATOMS: atom_id res chain seq x y z
N MET A 1 -10.41 -3.08 -17.03
CA MET A 1 -11.68 -3.02 -16.26
C MET A 1 -11.46 -3.70 -14.91
N ILE A 2 -11.73 -3.02 -13.79
CA ILE A 2 -11.66 -3.62 -12.44
C ILE A 2 -12.74 -4.69 -12.34
N THR A 3 -12.36 -5.90 -11.93
CA THR A 3 -13.34 -6.97 -11.70
C THR A 3 -14.03 -6.76 -10.36
N HIS A 4 -15.27 -7.23 -10.21
CA HIS A 4 -15.97 -7.23 -8.92
C HIS A 4 -15.15 -7.92 -7.82
N TYR A 5 -14.40 -8.98 -8.19
CA TYR A 5 -13.43 -9.63 -7.31
C TYR A 5 -12.38 -8.66 -6.76
N ARG A 6 -11.67 -7.93 -7.63
CA ARG A 6 -10.62 -6.98 -7.22
C ARG A 6 -11.19 -5.83 -6.40
N LYS A 7 -12.36 -5.31 -6.78
CA LYS A 7 -13.07 -4.28 -5.99
C LYS A 7 -13.37 -4.76 -4.57
N SER A 8 -13.87 -5.99 -4.43
CA SER A 8 -14.17 -6.57 -3.11
C SER A 8 -12.92 -6.74 -2.26
N TRP A 9 -11.81 -7.17 -2.85
CA TRP A 9 -10.52 -7.27 -2.16
C TRP A 9 -9.95 -5.90 -1.75
N ALA A 10 -9.95 -4.92 -2.64
CA ALA A 10 -9.52 -3.56 -2.31
C ALA A 10 -10.30 -3.00 -1.10
N MET A 11 -11.63 -3.14 -1.13
CA MET A 11 -12.49 -2.68 -0.02
C MET A 11 -12.27 -3.48 1.27
N ARG A 12 -11.95 -4.79 1.17
CA ARG A 12 -11.62 -5.62 2.33
C ARG A 12 -10.33 -5.14 2.98
N TYR A 13 -9.25 -5.02 2.22
CA TYR A 13 -7.96 -4.57 2.73
C TYR A 13 -8.02 -3.17 3.33
N LEU A 14 -8.79 -2.25 2.73
CA LEU A 14 -8.99 -0.92 3.29
C LEU A 14 -9.72 -0.94 4.66
N ARG A 15 -10.70 -1.84 4.83
CA ARG A 15 -11.38 -2.01 6.13
C ARG A 15 -10.45 -2.59 7.19
N GLU A 16 -9.63 -3.58 6.82
CA GLU A 16 -8.65 -4.18 7.72
C GLU A 16 -7.59 -3.17 8.15
N ALA A 17 -7.04 -2.41 7.21
CA ALA A 17 -6.10 -1.33 7.50
C ALA A 17 -6.68 -0.32 8.50
N LYS A 18 -7.94 0.07 8.31
CA LYS A 18 -8.64 0.96 9.24
C LYS A 18 -8.81 0.33 10.62
N ALA A 19 -9.12 -0.97 10.70
CA ALA A 19 -9.28 -1.69 11.95
C ALA A 19 -7.96 -1.75 12.74
N GLU A 20 -6.85 -2.05 12.08
CA GLU A 20 -5.51 -2.08 12.68
C GLU A 20 -5.06 -0.71 13.17
N LEU A 21 -5.27 0.33 12.36
CA LEU A 21 -4.96 1.70 12.80
C LEU A 21 -5.79 2.13 14.02
N MET A 22 -7.06 1.71 14.09
CA MET A 22 -7.90 1.94 15.27
C MET A 22 -7.42 1.13 16.48
N ALA A 23 -6.92 -0.09 16.27
CA ALA A 23 -6.35 -0.91 17.34
C ALA A 23 -5.05 -0.30 17.88
N ALA A 24 -4.17 0.19 16.99
CA ALA A 24 -2.92 0.86 17.35
C ALA A 24 -3.15 2.04 18.32
N ARG A 25 -4.21 2.82 18.08
CA ARG A 25 -4.60 3.93 18.97
C ARG A 25 -5.05 3.50 20.36
N LYS A 26 -5.57 2.27 20.48
CA LYS A 26 -6.05 1.71 21.76
C LYS A 26 -4.98 0.92 22.49
N MET A 27 -3.93 0.48 21.79
CA MET A 27 -2.91 -0.43 22.30
C MET A 27 -1.51 0.14 22.01
N PRO A 28 -1.04 1.15 22.77
CA PRO A 28 0.22 1.84 22.49
C PRO A 28 1.43 0.91 22.39
N GLN A 29 1.45 -0.16 23.19
CA GLN A 29 2.54 -1.15 23.20
C GLN A 29 2.61 -2.01 21.93
N MET A 30 1.51 -2.16 21.19
CA MET A 30 1.46 -2.87 19.90
C MET A 30 1.30 -1.90 18.72
N ALA A 31 1.35 -0.59 18.98
CA ALA A 31 1.08 0.42 17.96
C ALA A 31 2.05 0.34 16.77
N PRO A 32 3.37 0.11 16.94
CA PRO A 32 4.28 0.01 15.79
C PRO A 32 3.87 -1.10 14.81
N ASP A 33 3.67 -2.32 15.30
CA ASP A 33 3.28 -3.47 14.48
C ASP A 33 1.90 -3.27 13.82
N LEU A 34 0.94 -2.71 14.55
CA LEU A 34 -0.40 -2.45 14.04
C LEU A 34 -0.42 -1.31 13.00
N ILE A 35 0.42 -0.29 13.15
CA ILE A 35 0.58 0.78 12.15
C ILE A 35 1.24 0.21 10.90
N MET A 36 2.26 -0.63 11.06
CA MET A 36 2.92 -1.32 9.96
C MET A 36 1.93 -2.10 9.10
N GLU A 37 1.15 -2.96 9.75
CA GLU A 37 0.18 -3.80 9.06
C GLU A 37 -0.90 -2.95 8.38
N ALA A 38 -1.36 -1.90 9.07
CA ALA A 38 -2.34 -0.97 8.50
C ALA A 38 -1.84 -0.32 7.21
N VAL A 39 -0.58 0.12 7.19
CA VAL A 39 0.03 0.77 6.02
C VAL A 39 0.17 -0.22 4.86
N ARG A 40 0.67 -1.45 5.12
CA ARG A 40 0.80 -2.50 4.10
C ARG A 40 -0.55 -2.87 3.50
N LYS A 41 -1.58 -3.05 4.32
CA LYS A 41 -2.93 -3.36 3.83
C LYS A 41 -3.54 -2.21 3.04
N ALA A 42 -3.30 -0.96 3.45
CA ALA A 42 -3.74 0.20 2.68
C ALA A 42 -3.06 0.25 1.29
N GLN A 43 -1.77 -0.04 1.21
CA GLN A 43 -1.03 -0.11 -0.05
C GLN A 43 -1.57 -1.22 -0.97
N ILE A 44 -1.78 -2.43 -0.43
CA ILE A 44 -2.36 -3.56 -1.18
C ILE A 44 -3.75 -3.19 -1.73
N ALA A 45 -4.57 -2.46 -0.96
CA ALA A 45 -5.87 -1.98 -1.43
C ALA A 45 -5.76 -1.02 -2.62
N VAL A 46 -4.75 -0.15 -2.65
CA VAL A 46 -4.45 0.70 -3.81
C VAL A 46 -4.08 -0.16 -5.01
N TYR A 47 -3.21 -1.17 -4.84
CA TYR A 47 -2.78 -2.02 -5.94
C TYR A 47 -3.93 -2.84 -6.55
N TYR A 48 -4.81 -3.41 -5.72
CA TYR A 48 -6.03 -4.08 -6.20
C TYR A 48 -6.98 -3.15 -6.97
N SER A 49 -6.99 -1.86 -6.62
CA SER A 49 -7.81 -0.85 -7.29
C SER A 49 -7.26 -0.49 -8.68
N LEU A 50 -5.99 -0.77 -8.95
CA LEU A 50 -5.33 -0.48 -10.23
C LEU A 50 -5.16 -1.73 -11.10
N GLY A 51 -4.99 -2.90 -10.49
CA GLY A 51 -4.61 -4.10 -11.21
C GLY A 51 -4.60 -5.36 -10.36
N GLU A 52 -3.80 -6.32 -10.79
CA GLU A 52 -3.38 -7.45 -9.94
C GLU A 52 -2.19 -6.97 -9.10
N PRO A 53 -2.24 -7.05 -7.76
CA PRO A 53 -1.21 -6.47 -6.91
C PRO A 53 0.21 -6.88 -7.25
N ALA A 54 0.45 -8.16 -7.54
CA ALA A 54 1.78 -8.65 -7.89
C ALA A 54 2.37 -7.95 -9.12
N PHE A 55 1.54 -7.63 -10.12
CA PHE A 55 2.00 -6.90 -11.32
C PHE A 55 2.22 -5.41 -11.04
N ILE A 56 1.39 -4.80 -10.20
CA ILE A 56 1.56 -3.38 -9.83
C ILE A 56 2.83 -3.22 -8.99
N GLU A 57 3.06 -4.10 -8.02
CA GLU A 57 4.24 -4.11 -7.17
C GLU A 57 5.53 -4.27 -7.99
N ASP A 58 5.59 -5.24 -8.90
CA ASP A 58 6.72 -5.43 -9.81
C ASP A 58 6.98 -4.19 -10.68
N ALA A 59 5.93 -3.54 -11.20
CA ALA A 59 6.06 -2.32 -11.98
C ALA A 59 6.61 -1.15 -11.14
N VAL A 60 6.16 -0.99 -9.89
CA VAL A 60 6.64 0.04 -8.97
C VAL A 60 8.11 -0.20 -8.62
N HIS A 61 8.50 -1.42 -8.26
CA HIS A 61 9.89 -1.77 -7.95
C HIS A 61 10.84 -1.52 -9.13
N LYS A 62 10.44 -1.94 -10.34
CA LYS A 62 11.21 -1.65 -11.57
C LYS A 62 11.34 -0.15 -11.81
N ALA A 63 10.27 0.61 -11.58
CA ALA A 63 10.29 2.06 -11.75
C ALA A 63 11.22 2.75 -10.74
N ILE A 64 11.29 2.26 -9.50
CA ILE A 64 12.25 2.73 -8.48
C ILE A 64 13.68 2.44 -8.92
N GLN A 65 13.97 1.21 -9.38
CA GLN A 65 15.31 0.79 -9.81
C GLN A 65 15.82 1.58 -11.03
N ASN A 66 14.93 1.92 -11.96
CA ASN A 66 15.30 2.59 -13.21
C ASN A 66 15.61 4.09 -13.05
N GLY A 67 15.39 4.69 -11.88
CA GLY A 67 15.91 6.02 -11.49
C GLY A 67 15.55 7.22 -12.39
N GLY A 68 14.70 7.04 -13.41
CA GLY A 68 14.45 8.02 -14.46
C GLY A 68 13.52 9.16 -14.02
N LYS A 69 13.57 10.28 -14.75
CA LYS A 69 12.59 11.37 -14.65
C LYS A 69 11.20 10.84 -15.00
N MET A 70 10.45 10.47 -13.97
CA MET A 70 9.12 9.89 -14.13
C MET A 70 8.14 10.97 -14.55
N LYS A 71 7.62 10.86 -15.78
CA LYS A 71 6.62 11.78 -16.32
C LYS A 71 5.19 11.40 -15.93
N ASP A 72 4.97 10.12 -15.62
CA ASP A 72 3.65 9.63 -15.23
C ASP A 72 3.35 9.97 -13.76
N PRO A 73 2.31 10.79 -13.49
CA PRO A 73 1.98 11.21 -12.14
C PRO A 73 1.41 10.08 -11.27
N LEU A 74 0.74 9.09 -11.87
CA LEU A 74 0.21 7.93 -11.14
C LEU A 74 1.36 7.05 -10.66
N LEU A 75 2.31 6.74 -11.54
CA LEU A 75 3.48 5.94 -11.19
C LEU A 75 4.34 6.65 -10.12
N LYS A 76 4.51 7.97 -10.24
CA LYS A 76 5.18 8.78 -9.22
C LYS A 76 4.50 8.65 -7.84
N CYS A 77 3.18 8.76 -7.79
CA CYS A 77 2.40 8.60 -6.56
C CYS A 77 2.60 7.20 -5.93
N LEU A 78 2.57 6.14 -6.75
CA LEU A 78 2.77 4.77 -6.26
C LEU A 78 4.18 4.56 -5.68
N ILE A 79 5.21 5.16 -6.29
CA ILE A 79 6.58 5.13 -5.75
C ILE A 79 6.68 5.88 -4.43
N GLU A 80 6.03 7.04 -4.32
CA GLU A 80 6.01 7.79 -3.07
C GLU A 80 5.34 6.99 -1.95
N ILE A 81 4.23 6.29 -2.25
CA ILE A 81 3.59 5.37 -1.32
C ILE A 81 4.55 4.25 -0.89
N GLU A 82 5.18 3.55 -1.84
CA GLU A 82 6.13 2.46 -1.56
C GLU A 82 7.29 2.93 -0.67
N ARG A 83 7.88 4.08 -0.97
CA ARG A 83 8.96 4.66 -0.15
C ARG A 83 8.50 5.00 1.26
N LEU A 84 7.29 5.51 1.43
CA LEU A 84 6.73 5.78 2.76
C LEU A 84 6.51 4.48 3.54
N VAL A 85 6.03 3.41 2.89
CA VAL A 85 5.88 2.09 3.53
C VAL A 85 7.24 1.54 3.97
N GLN A 86 8.27 1.66 3.13
CA GLN A 86 9.64 1.24 3.45
C GLN A 86 10.22 2.03 4.62
N GLN A 87 10.07 3.36 4.61
CA GLN A 87 10.52 4.22 5.72
C GLN A 87 9.87 3.87 7.05
N ILE A 88 8.58 3.54 7.04
CA ILE A 88 7.86 3.11 8.25
C ILE A 88 8.32 1.70 8.67
N SER A 89 8.78 0.86 7.73
CA SER A 89 9.27 -0.51 8.00
C SER A 89 10.66 -0.56 8.61
N GLU A 90 11.44 0.49 8.39
CA GLU A 90 12.80 0.65 8.91
C GLU A 90 12.85 1.46 10.22
N ALA A 91 11.70 1.98 10.69
CA ALA A 91 11.56 2.81 11.89
C ALA A 91 11.23 2.00 13.15
#